data_AF-A0A2V5YBW8-F1
#
_entry.id   AF-A0A2V5YBW8-F1
#
_cell.length_a   1.000
_cell.length_b   1.000
_cell.length_c   1.000
_cell.angle_alpha   90.00
_cell.angle_beta   90.00
_cell.angle_gamma   90.00
#
_symmetry.space_group_name_H-M   'P 1'
#
loop_
_entity.id
_entity.type
_entity.pdbx_description
1 polymer ?
#
loop_
_entity_poly.entity_id
_entity_poly.type
_entity_poly.pdbx_seq_one_letter_code
_entity_poly.pdbx_strand_id
1 'polypeptide(L)'
;MISSWAELPLAASEQESWRRSFTNDAFRSYRSIWQESVQEMRRLLGIAIEGVKDGALSTGYETLRMMGAFDRKISGSGTISAAASMFLASRYAVSPLQGLRVAATATGADTDTLASMTASILGALNGDEWIAPFREQSQDADYLVAIANAFDSNLQQKSTLGHSAQRISKRTTAAFLEALEKLTTPTPITLLDGRRAMLIAKEELPCTGKTYRAWRWRLETQDGQTIFIKKTRRRSAKDIPPLLETRIEVVRLGLKIFVDDLAKAKEFYTSLLGLPLDKETASAFTVNGILSVQRSNNRAFRTFERPQDGTCGPLLCLRVTNLQEAYRMLSARGVKIVEELRQQKSYCSFRVADPSGNLVEIFESTSSATPAPC
;
A
#
# COMPACT_ATOMS: atom_id res chain seq x y z
N MET A 1 31.89 -35.02 6.89
CA MET A 1 31.12 -33.95 7.58
C MET A 1 29.70 -33.74 7.04
N ILE A 2 29.38 -34.00 5.76
CA ILE A 2 28.00 -33.80 5.21
C ILE A 2 27.01 -34.91 5.63
N SER A 3 27.48 -36.10 6.03
CA SER A 3 26.60 -37.26 6.34
C SER A 3 25.75 -37.07 7.59
N SER A 4 26.28 -36.50 8.66
CA SER A 4 25.58 -36.37 9.94
C SER A 4 24.36 -35.45 9.91
N TRP A 5 24.35 -34.44 9.03
CA TRP A 5 23.25 -33.47 8.90
C TRP A 5 22.12 -33.97 8.00
N ALA A 6 22.38 -34.99 7.18
CA ALA A 6 21.39 -35.62 6.32
C ALA A 6 20.66 -36.80 6.99
N GLU A 7 21.25 -37.33 8.05
CA GLU A 7 20.67 -38.41 8.83
C GLU A 7 19.46 -37.91 9.63
N LEU A 8 18.41 -38.72 9.65
CA LEU A 8 17.27 -38.43 10.50
C LEU A 8 17.72 -38.56 11.96
N PRO A 9 17.61 -37.50 12.80
CA PRO A 9 18.10 -37.58 14.17
C PRO A 9 17.42 -38.73 14.90
N LEU A 10 18.20 -39.68 15.44
CA LEU A 10 17.68 -40.72 16.31
C LEU A 10 17.30 -40.05 17.63
N ALA A 11 16.00 -39.88 17.84
CA ALA A 11 15.45 -39.23 19.01
C ALA A 11 15.88 -39.94 20.31
N ALA A 12 16.43 -39.18 21.26
CA ALA A 12 16.27 -39.52 22.67
C ALA A 12 14.77 -39.55 23.01
N SER A 13 14.36 -40.39 23.95
CA SER A 13 12.98 -40.80 24.25
C SER A 13 11.92 -39.69 24.40
N GLU A 14 12.33 -38.43 24.64
CA GLU A 14 11.44 -37.27 24.79
C GLU A 14 10.89 -36.72 23.46
N GLN A 15 11.50 -37.05 22.31
CA GLN A 15 11.09 -36.55 20.99
C GLN A 15 10.08 -37.47 20.26
N GLU A 16 9.50 -38.47 20.94
CA GLU A 16 8.63 -39.46 20.29
C GLU A 16 7.18 -38.97 20.10
N SER A 17 6.74 -37.97 20.87
CA SER A 17 5.35 -37.48 20.87
C SER A 17 4.95 -36.77 19.57
N TRP A 18 5.83 -35.92 19.02
CA TRP A 18 5.56 -35.26 17.75
C TRP A 18 5.57 -36.28 16.60
N ARG A 19 6.46 -37.28 16.62
CA ARG A 19 6.54 -38.34 15.59
C ARG A 19 5.25 -39.14 15.49
N ARG A 20 4.69 -39.55 16.64
CA ARG A 20 3.38 -40.23 16.71
C ARG A 20 2.22 -39.36 16.21
N SER A 21 2.37 -38.04 16.21
CA SER A 21 1.36 -37.13 15.65
C SER A 21 1.35 -37.15 14.11
N PHE A 22 2.40 -37.68 13.45
CA PHE A 22 2.53 -37.76 11.99
C PHE A 22 2.32 -39.17 11.41
N THR A 23 2.13 -40.20 12.24
CA THR A 23 1.97 -41.61 11.79
C THR A 23 0.56 -41.98 11.31
N ASN A 24 -0.31 -41.00 11.06
CA ASN A 24 -1.65 -41.25 10.51
C ASN A 24 -1.55 -41.53 9.00
N ASP A 25 -2.34 -42.48 8.47
CA ASP A 25 -2.33 -42.87 7.04
C ASP A 25 -2.60 -41.70 6.06
N ALA A 26 -3.10 -40.57 6.56
CA ALA A 26 -3.29 -39.33 5.81
C ALA A 26 -1.97 -38.62 5.41
N PHE A 27 -0.84 -38.97 6.02
CA PHE A 27 0.47 -38.37 5.71
C PHE A 27 1.42 -39.40 5.09
N ARG A 28 2.12 -39.01 4.01
CA ARG A 28 3.24 -39.80 3.48
C ARG A 28 4.23 -40.08 4.62
N SER A 29 4.88 -41.24 4.60
CA SER A 29 5.89 -41.61 5.59
C SER A 29 6.88 -40.46 5.80
N TYR A 30 6.94 -39.94 7.03
CA TYR A 30 7.79 -38.81 7.40
C TYR A 30 9.26 -39.00 6.95
N ARG A 31 9.74 -40.25 7.00
CA ARG A 31 11.07 -40.63 6.51
C ARG A 31 11.25 -40.35 5.01
N SER A 32 10.22 -40.61 4.19
CA SER A 32 10.24 -40.31 2.75
C SER A 32 10.35 -38.81 2.51
N ILE A 33 9.50 -38.02 3.19
CA ILE A 33 9.49 -36.55 3.08
C ILE A 33 10.84 -35.97 3.49
N TRP A 34 11.43 -36.48 4.58
CA TRP A 34 12.76 -36.08 5.03
C TRP A 34 13.83 -36.35 3.95
N GLN A 35 13.85 -37.57 3.40
CA GLN A 35 14.82 -37.96 2.38
C GLN A 35 14.67 -37.14 1.10
N GLU A 36 13.43 -36.91 0.64
CA GLU A 36 13.13 -36.04 -0.49
C GLU A 36 13.63 -34.61 -0.25
N SER A 37 13.38 -34.05 0.93
CA SER A 37 13.82 -32.69 1.31
C SER A 37 15.36 -32.59 1.36
N VAL A 38 16.04 -33.61 1.87
CA VAL A 38 17.51 -33.67 1.89
C VAL A 38 18.08 -33.73 0.47
N GLN A 39 17.48 -34.54 -0.41
CA GLN A 39 17.91 -34.64 -1.80
C GLN A 39 17.69 -33.32 -2.55
N GLU A 40 16.53 -32.69 -2.35
CA GLU A 40 16.22 -31.38 -2.91
C GLU A 40 17.23 -30.32 -2.45
N MET A 41 17.49 -30.23 -1.14
CA MET A 41 18.43 -29.26 -0.59
C MET A 41 19.85 -29.48 -1.13
N ARG A 42 20.30 -30.74 -1.27
CA ARG A 42 21.60 -31.06 -1.89
C ARG A 42 21.68 -30.58 -3.35
N ARG A 43 20.63 -30.80 -4.14
CA ARG A 43 20.55 -30.31 -5.52
C ARG A 43 20.64 -28.78 -5.57
N LEU A 44 19.88 -28.09 -4.72
CA LEU A 44 19.86 -26.63 -4.65
C LEU A 44 21.21 -26.05 -4.22
N LEU A 45 21.87 -26.65 -3.22
CA LEU A 45 23.22 -26.27 -2.81
C LEU A 45 24.26 -26.51 -3.91
N GLY A 46 24.10 -27.56 -4.72
CA GLY A 46 24.93 -27.76 -5.91
C GLY A 46 24.81 -26.59 -6.88
N ILE A 47 23.58 -26.14 -7.18
CA ILE A 47 23.32 -24.97 -8.03
C ILE A 47 23.93 -23.69 -7.40
N ALA A 48 23.83 -23.54 -6.07
CA ALA A 48 24.41 -22.40 -5.35
C ALA A 48 25.94 -22.35 -5.52
N ILE A 49 26.62 -23.49 -5.34
CA ILE A 49 28.07 -23.59 -5.44
C ILE A 49 28.55 -23.22 -6.84
N GLU A 50 27.92 -23.76 -7.89
CA GLU A 50 28.27 -23.42 -9.27
C GLU A 50 28.02 -21.93 -9.56
N GLY A 51 26.87 -21.39 -9.12
CA GLY A 51 26.57 -19.97 -9.29
C GLY A 51 27.57 -19.03 -8.59
N VAL A 52 28.15 -19.45 -7.46
CA VAL A 52 29.21 -18.70 -6.76
C VAL A 52 30.53 -18.80 -7.52
N LYS A 53 30.90 -19.98 -8.02
CA LYS A 53 32.15 -20.20 -8.78
C LYS A 53 32.22 -19.36 -10.04
N ASP A 54 31.10 -19.17 -10.72
CA ASP A 54 31.00 -18.33 -11.92
C ASP A 54 31.27 -16.84 -11.63
N GLY A 55 31.27 -16.42 -10.36
CA GLY A 55 31.70 -15.09 -9.93
C GLY A 55 31.01 -13.96 -10.69
N ALA A 56 31.79 -13.08 -11.32
CA ALA A 56 31.28 -11.95 -12.09
C ALA A 56 30.53 -12.36 -13.38
N LEU A 57 30.69 -13.60 -13.86
CA LEU A 57 30.06 -14.08 -15.09
C LEU A 57 28.63 -14.57 -14.89
N SER A 58 28.26 -14.99 -13.67
CA SER A 58 26.87 -15.36 -13.36
C SER A 58 26.03 -14.13 -13.02
N THR A 59 24.82 -14.05 -13.60
CA THR A 59 23.80 -13.15 -13.09
C THR A 59 23.12 -13.81 -11.91
N GLY A 60 23.10 -13.15 -10.74
CA GLY A 60 22.49 -13.72 -9.53
C GLY A 60 21.03 -14.15 -9.75
N TYR A 61 20.30 -13.45 -10.64
CA TYR A 61 18.95 -13.82 -11.05
C TYR A 61 18.85 -15.16 -11.78
N GLU A 62 19.83 -15.52 -12.62
CA GLU A 62 19.75 -16.79 -13.34
C GLU A 62 19.96 -17.97 -12.39
N THR A 63 20.87 -17.85 -11.43
CA THR A 63 21.02 -18.86 -10.37
C THR A 63 19.76 -19.01 -9.54
N LEU A 64 19.14 -17.91 -9.13
CA LEU A 64 17.84 -17.93 -8.43
C LEU A 64 16.74 -18.58 -9.27
N ARG A 65 16.73 -18.34 -10.59
CA ARG A 65 15.78 -18.96 -11.51
C ARG A 65 15.99 -20.47 -11.60
N MET A 66 17.22 -20.94 -11.74
CA MET A 66 17.56 -22.37 -11.74
C MET A 66 17.16 -23.07 -10.43
N MET A 67 17.20 -22.36 -9.31
CA MET A 67 16.73 -22.86 -8.02
C MET A 67 15.19 -22.94 -7.91
N GLY A 68 14.46 -22.27 -8.81
CA GLY A 68 13.00 -22.19 -8.76
C GLY A 68 12.46 -21.03 -7.92
N ALA A 69 13.31 -20.05 -7.55
CA ALA A 69 12.91 -18.94 -6.68
C ALA A 69 11.82 -18.03 -7.28
N PHE A 70 11.60 -18.09 -8.60
CA PHE A 70 10.58 -17.31 -9.31
C PHE A 70 9.38 -18.15 -9.79
N ASP A 71 9.36 -19.45 -9.50
CA ASP A 71 8.23 -20.31 -9.88
C ASP A 71 7.11 -20.17 -8.86
N ARG A 72 5.96 -19.62 -9.27
CA ARG A 72 4.81 -19.38 -8.38
C ARG A 72 4.28 -20.59 -7.63
N LYS A 73 4.56 -21.82 -8.08
CA LYS A 73 4.09 -23.04 -7.41
C LYS A 73 4.97 -23.47 -6.24
N ILE A 74 6.26 -23.11 -6.29
CA ILE A 74 7.28 -23.59 -5.35
C ILE A 74 8.10 -22.46 -4.71
N SER A 75 7.98 -21.24 -5.21
CA SER A 75 8.54 -20.02 -4.63
C SER A 75 8.01 -19.87 -3.20
N GLY A 76 8.92 -19.60 -2.27
CA GLY A 76 8.61 -19.56 -0.83
C GLY A 76 8.71 -20.94 -0.15
N SER A 77 9.01 -22.03 -0.87
CA SER A 77 9.41 -23.29 -0.24
C SER A 77 10.61 -23.07 0.68
N GLY A 78 10.56 -23.64 1.88
CA GLY A 78 11.64 -23.48 2.87
C GLY A 78 13.02 -23.92 2.35
N THR A 79 13.08 -24.98 1.54
CA THR A 79 14.35 -25.47 0.93
C THR A 79 14.90 -24.49 -0.10
N ILE A 80 14.05 -23.97 -0.99
CA ILE A 80 14.43 -22.99 -2.00
C ILE A 80 14.88 -21.69 -1.35
N SER A 81 14.07 -21.14 -0.42
CA SER A 81 14.40 -19.89 0.28
C SER A 81 15.70 -20.00 1.06
N ALA A 82 15.95 -21.12 1.75
CA ALA A 82 17.19 -21.36 2.47
C ALA A 82 18.41 -21.41 1.53
N ALA A 83 18.35 -22.22 0.47
CA ALA A 83 19.47 -22.36 -0.46
C ALA A 83 19.75 -21.08 -1.25
N ALA A 84 18.70 -20.39 -1.70
CA ALA A 84 18.79 -19.11 -2.40
C ALA A 84 19.39 -18.02 -1.50
N SER A 85 19.00 -17.97 -0.23
CA SER A 85 19.56 -17.01 0.74
C SER A 85 21.03 -17.30 1.02
N MET A 86 21.40 -18.57 1.18
CA MET A 86 22.80 -18.97 1.33
C MET A 86 23.64 -18.58 0.11
N PHE A 87 23.11 -18.79 -1.10
CA PHE A 87 23.76 -18.37 -2.35
C PHE A 87 23.99 -16.87 -2.38
N LEU A 88 22.94 -16.06 -2.14
CA LEU A 88 23.04 -14.61 -2.16
C LEU A 88 24.00 -14.10 -1.08
N ALA A 89 23.91 -14.62 0.13
CA ALA A 89 24.83 -14.25 1.21
C ALA A 89 26.29 -14.61 0.88
N SER A 90 26.52 -15.78 0.27
CA SER A 90 27.87 -16.20 -0.15
C SER A 90 28.42 -15.31 -1.27
N ARG A 91 27.58 -15.02 -2.28
CA ARG A 91 27.96 -14.18 -3.42
C ARG A 91 28.27 -12.75 -3.00
N TYR A 92 27.46 -12.19 -2.12
CA TYR A 92 27.56 -10.79 -1.68
C TYR A 92 28.18 -10.65 -0.30
N ALA A 93 28.97 -11.64 0.16
CA ALA A 93 29.58 -11.62 1.49
C ALA A 93 30.40 -10.36 1.74
N VAL A 94 31.12 -9.86 0.73
CA VAL A 94 31.93 -8.62 0.78
C VAL A 94 31.14 -7.34 0.51
N SER A 95 29.83 -7.44 0.24
CA SER A 95 28.96 -6.31 -0.10
C SER A 95 27.54 -6.57 0.42
N PRO A 96 27.36 -6.68 1.75
CA PRO A 96 26.12 -7.20 2.35
C PRO A 96 24.88 -6.38 1.97
N LEU A 97 25.00 -5.05 1.90
CA LEU A 97 23.90 -4.18 1.48
C LEU A 97 23.43 -4.45 0.05
N GLN A 98 24.34 -4.80 -0.87
CA GLN A 98 23.96 -5.18 -2.24
C GLN A 98 23.26 -6.54 -2.26
N GLY A 99 23.72 -7.49 -1.46
CA GLY A 99 23.06 -8.79 -1.30
C GLY A 99 21.63 -8.65 -0.80
N LEU A 100 21.42 -7.82 0.23
CA LEU A 100 20.08 -7.50 0.71
C LEU A 100 19.22 -6.83 -0.36
N ARG A 101 19.76 -5.84 -1.08
CA ARG A 101 19.02 -5.15 -2.15
C ARG A 101 18.56 -6.13 -3.23
N VAL A 102 19.45 -6.99 -3.72
CA VAL A 102 19.12 -8.01 -4.72
C VAL A 102 18.03 -8.95 -4.22
N ALA A 103 18.11 -9.40 -2.97
CA ALA A 103 17.08 -10.25 -2.36
C ALA A 103 15.73 -9.54 -2.27
N ALA A 104 15.72 -8.30 -1.78
CA ALA A 104 14.51 -7.50 -1.57
C ALA A 104 13.85 -7.04 -2.88
N THR A 105 14.61 -6.95 -3.99
CA THR A 105 14.10 -6.54 -5.30
C THR A 105 13.95 -7.71 -6.29
N ALA A 106 14.02 -8.96 -5.82
CA ALA A 106 13.86 -10.16 -6.64
C ALA A 106 12.38 -10.37 -7.05
N THR A 107 11.85 -9.48 -7.88
CA THR A 107 10.45 -9.49 -8.32
C THR A 107 10.01 -10.86 -8.81
N GLY A 108 8.91 -11.37 -8.23
CA GLY A 108 8.36 -12.70 -8.55
C GLY A 108 8.83 -13.81 -7.62
N ALA A 109 9.81 -13.56 -6.76
CA ALA A 109 10.16 -14.43 -5.64
C ALA A 109 9.42 -14.03 -4.36
N ASP A 110 9.51 -14.88 -3.33
CA ASP A 110 9.17 -14.52 -1.95
C ASP A 110 10.27 -13.62 -1.36
N THR A 111 10.20 -12.33 -1.71
CA THR A 111 11.22 -11.33 -1.37
C THR A 111 11.37 -11.10 0.13
N ASP A 112 10.29 -11.22 0.90
CA ASP A 112 10.31 -10.98 2.35
C ASP A 112 11.12 -12.08 3.06
N THR A 113 10.86 -13.34 2.72
CA THR A 113 11.62 -14.49 3.25
C THR A 113 13.07 -14.46 2.75
N LEU A 114 13.29 -14.21 1.46
CA LEU A 114 14.63 -14.18 0.88
C LEU A 114 15.49 -13.05 1.47
N ALA A 115 14.94 -11.84 1.60
CA ALA A 115 15.64 -10.69 2.15
C ALA A 115 15.96 -10.88 3.64
N SER A 116 15.00 -11.35 4.44
CA SER A 116 15.20 -11.57 5.87
C SER A 116 16.26 -12.64 6.16
N MET A 117 16.21 -13.78 5.47
CA MET A 117 17.20 -14.84 5.61
C MET A 117 18.58 -14.41 5.10
N THR A 118 18.65 -13.77 3.93
CA THR A 118 19.91 -13.27 3.35
C THR A 118 20.56 -12.22 4.27
N ALA A 119 19.79 -11.26 4.76
CA ALA A 119 20.27 -10.24 5.71
C ALA A 119 20.75 -10.86 7.03
N SER A 120 20.05 -11.88 7.53
CA SER A 120 20.43 -12.56 8.77
C SER A 120 21.78 -13.25 8.64
N ILE A 121 22.02 -13.97 7.53
CA ILE A 121 23.31 -14.63 7.27
C ILE A 121 24.41 -13.57 7.08
N LEU A 122 24.16 -12.53 6.29
CA LEU A 122 25.13 -11.46 6.07
C LEU A 122 25.45 -10.67 7.34
N GLY A 123 24.47 -10.48 8.21
CA GLY A 123 24.62 -9.87 9.53
C GLY A 123 25.47 -10.71 10.47
N ALA A 124 25.26 -12.04 10.46
CA ALA A 124 26.09 -12.96 11.22
C ALA A 124 27.55 -13.00 10.72
N LEU A 125 27.79 -12.79 9.43
CA LEU A 125 29.12 -12.79 8.83
C LEU A 125 29.87 -11.47 8.97
N ASN A 126 29.18 -10.33 8.84
CA ASN A 126 29.80 -9.01 8.71
C ASN A 126 29.48 -8.05 9.88
N GLY A 127 28.77 -8.51 10.91
CA GLY A 127 28.13 -7.63 11.88
C GLY A 127 26.91 -6.93 11.28
N ASP A 128 26.27 -6.04 12.04
CA ASP A 128 25.03 -5.37 11.69
C ASP A 128 25.19 -3.87 11.36
N GLU A 129 26.40 -3.32 11.49
CA GLU A 129 26.67 -1.89 11.23
C GLU A 129 26.23 -1.46 9.81
N TRP A 130 26.36 -2.34 8.82
CA TRP A 130 25.99 -2.06 7.43
C TRP A 130 24.48 -1.84 7.22
N ILE A 131 23.63 -2.24 8.18
CA ILE A 131 22.16 -2.03 8.13
C ILE A 131 21.69 -0.95 9.12
N ALA A 132 22.60 -0.33 9.89
CA ALA A 132 22.27 0.63 10.95
C ALA A 132 21.29 1.74 10.52
N PRO A 133 21.44 2.39 9.34
CA PRO A 133 20.50 3.44 8.93
C PRO A 133 19.05 2.97 8.83
N PHE A 134 18.82 1.70 8.47
CA PHE A 134 17.49 1.12 8.38
C PHE A 134 17.00 0.61 9.73
N ARG A 135 17.91 0.09 10.57
CA ARG A 135 17.59 -0.34 11.93
C ARG A 135 17.06 0.83 12.77
N GLU A 136 17.76 1.96 12.77
CA GLU A 136 17.39 3.13 13.57
C GLU A 136 16.06 3.75 13.17
N GLN A 137 15.67 3.59 11.90
CA GLN A 137 14.38 4.06 11.37
C GLN A 137 13.26 3.04 11.52
N SER A 138 13.57 1.80 11.91
CA SER A 138 12.57 0.77 12.09
C SER A 138 11.70 1.05 13.31
N GLN A 139 10.41 0.77 13.18
CA GLN A 139 9.51 0.76 14.33
C GLN A 139 10.04 -0.21 15.38
N ASP A 140 10.03 0.22 16.64
CA ASP A 140 10.41 -0.57 17.82
C ASP A 140 11.85 -1.15 17.74
N ALA A 141 12.79 -0.41 17.13
CA ALA A 141 14.18 -0.84 16.94
C ALA A 141 14.85 -1.33 18.24
N ASP A 142 14.71 -0.57 19.33
CA ASP A 142 15.27 -0.92 20.64
C ASP A 142 14.67 -2.21 21.20
N TYR A 143 13.36 -2.41 21.02
CA TYR A 143 12.68 -3.63 21.44
C TYR A 143 13.16 -4.84 20.64
N LEU A 144 13.39 -4.71 19.33
CA LEU A 144 13.94 -5.78 18.50
C LEU A 144 15.37 -6.16 18.93
N VAL A 145 16.20 -5.17 19.26
CA VAL A 145 17.55 -5.41 19.80
C VAL A 145 17.46 -6.10 21.16
N ALA A 146 16.56 -5.66 22.04
CA ALA A 146 16.35 -6.28 23.35
C ALA A 146 15.92 -7.76 23.23
N ILE A 147 14.99 -8.07 22.31
CA ILE A 147 14.59 -9.46 22.03
C ILE A 147 15.77 -10.28 21.52
N ALA A 148 16.54 -9.77 20.56
CA ALA A 148 17.69 -10.48 20.00
C ALA A 148 18.72 -10.84 21.08
N ASN A 149 19.04 -9.88 21.96
CA ASN A 149 19.96 -10.09 23.09
C ASN A 149 19.39 -11.08 24.12
N ALA A 150 18.08 -11.04 24.38
CA ALA A 150 17.41 -11.98 25.27
C ALA A 150 17.39 -13.41 24.70
N PHE A 151 17.24 -13.57 23.38
CA PHE A 151 17.33 -14.87 22.72
C PHE A 151 18.72 -15.48 22.89
N ASP A 152 19.79 -14.71 22.68
CA ASP A 152 21.16 -15.19 22.90
C ASP A 152 21.39 -15.61 24.36
N SER A 153 20.96 -14.77 25.31
CA SER A 153 21.05 -15.05 26.75
C SER A 153 20.27 -16.32 27.16
N ASN A 154 19.08 -16.53 26.59
CA ASN A 154 18.22 -17.71 26.83
C ASN A 154 18.67 -18.97 26.06
N LEU A 155 19.55 -18.86 25.06
CA LEU A 155 20.23 -20.01 24.48
C LEU A 155 21.35 -20.50 25.41
N GLN A 156 22.02 -19.57 26.12
CA GLN A 156 23.07 -19.87 27.08
C GLN A 156 22.53 -20.41 28.41
N GLN A 157 21.39 -19.89 28.86
CA GLN A 157 20.65 -20.46 29.99
C GLN A 157 19.61 -21.42 29.44
N LYS A 158 19.74 -22.74 29.67
CA LYS A 158 18.68 -23.73 29.36
C LYS A 158 17.37 -23.32 30.05
N SER A 159 16.62 -22.42 29.44
CA SER A 159 15.48 -21.81 30.09
C SER A 159 14.34 -22.83 30.10
N THR A 160 13.94 -23.21 31.30
CA THR A 160 12.75 -24.00 31.60
C THR A 160 11.48 -23.15 31.51
N LEU A 161 11.51 -22.02 30.80
CA LEU A 161 10.41 -21.08 30.65
C LEU A 161 9.38 -21.63 29.67
N GLY A 162 8.72 -22.71 30.07
CA GLY A 162 7.39 -23.05 29.60
C GLY A 162 6.46 -21.92 30.01
N HIS A 163 6.40 -20.87 29.19
CA HIS A 163 5.24 -20.00 29.20
C HIS A 163 4.07 -20.93 28.92
N SER A 164 3.23 -21.14 29.94
CA SER A 164 1.94 -21.78 29.75
C SER A 164 1.21 -20.92 28.73
N ALA A 165 1.23 -21.35 27.47
CA ALA A 165 0.46 -20.75 26.42
C ALA A 165 -1.01 -21.03 26.76
N GLN A 166 -1.56 -20.20 27.66
CA GLN A 166 -2.96 -20.28 28.01
C GLN A 166 -3.74 -20.18 26.71
N ARG A 167 -4.60 -21.17 26.48
CA ARG A 167 -5.38 -21.23 25.26
C ARG A 167 -6.38 -20.07 25.27
N ILE A 168 -6.10 -19.02 24.50
CA ILE A 168 -7.00 -17.88 24.36
C ILE A 168 -8.19 -18.30 23.50
N SER A 169 -9.40 -18.17 24.06
CA SER A 169 -10.64 -18.49 23.34
C SER A 169 -11.09 -17.30 22.48
N LYS A 170 -11.86 -17.59 21.40
CA LYS A 170 -12.50 -16.54 20.57
C LYS A 170 -13.38 -15.60 21.42
N ARG A 171 -14.04 -16.12 22.45
CA ARG A 171 -14.87 -15.33 23.38
C ARG A 171 -14.03 -14.33 24.16
N THR A 172 -12.87 -14.75 24.65
CA THR A 172 -11.91 -13.90 25.36
C THR A 172 -11.42 -12.77 24.47
N THR A 173 -11.06 -13.07 23.22
CA THR A 173 -10.64 -12.06 22.23
C THR A 173 -11.75 -11.05 21.94
N ALA A 174 -13.00 -11.51 21.76
CA ALA A 174 -14.13 -10.62 21.51
C ALA A 174 -14.40 -9.67 22.69
N ALA A 175 -14.41 -10.20 23.92
CA ALA A 175 -14.60 -9.41 25.13
C ALA A 175 -13.51 -8.34 25.31
N PHE A 176 -12.25 -8.69 25.03
CA PHE A 176 -11.14 -7.74 25.06
C PHE A 176 -11.32 -6.60 24.06
N LEU A 177 -11.71 -6.91 22.81
CA LEU A 177 -11.95 -5.90 21.78
C LEU A 177 -13.14 -4.99 22.13
N GLU A 178 -14.21 -5.53 22.73
CA GLU A 178 -15.34 -4.72 23.20
C GLU A 178 -14.98 -3.82 24.38
N ALA A 179 -14.12 -4.28 25.29
CA ALA A 179 -13.59 -3.45 26.37
C ALA A 179 -12.73 -2.31 25.80
N LEU A 180 -11.83 -2.63 24.86
CA LEU A 180 -10.95 -1.66 24.21
C LEU A 180 -11.71 -0.55 23.47
N GLU A 181 -12.89 -0.86 22.92
CA GLU A 181 -13.78 0.13 22.30
C GLU A 181 -14.33 1.17 23.28
N LYS A 182 -14.46 0.83 24.57
CA LYS A 182 -15.04 1.71 25.58
C LYS A 182 -14.01 2.59 26.29
N LEU A 183 -12.72 2.26 26.14
CA LEU A 183 -11.63 2.98 26.80
C LEU A 183 -11.34 4.32 26.10
N THR A 184 -10.91 5.28 26.91
CA THR A 184 -10.34 6.56 26.49
C THR A 184 -8.81 6.50 26.50
N THR A 185 -8.15 7.41 25.80
CA THR A 185 -6.69 7.53 25.77
C THR A 185 -6.24 8.70 26.64
N PRO A 186 -5.14 8.59 27.41
CA PRO A 186 -4.35 7.39 27.66
C PRO A 186 -4.97 6.49 28.74
N THR A 187 -4.90 5.16 28.60
CA THR A 187 -5.35 4.20 29.64
C THR A 187 -4.42 3.00 29.74
N PRO A 188 -3.95 2.61 30.95
CA PRO A 188 -3.19 1.37 31.12
C PRO A 188 -4.10 0.15 30.95
N ILE A 189 -3.60 -0.87 30.26
CA ILE A 189 -4.31 -2.13 30.01
C ILE A 189 -3.38 -3.33 30.17
N THR A 190 -3.98 -4.51 30.33
CA THR A 190 -3.28 -5.80 30.29
C THR A 190 -3.67 -6.53 29.01
N LEU A 191 -2.68 -6.95 28.23
CA LEU A 191 -2.87 -7.75 27.02
C LEU A 191 -3.25 -9.19 27.38
N LEU A 192 -3.78 -9.92 26.39
CA LEU A 192 -4.22 -11.31 26.57
C LEU A 192 -3.07 -12.29 26.82
N ASP A 193 -1.85 -11.91 26.47
CA ASP A 193 -0.62 -12.63 26.77
C ASP A 193 -0.03 -12.27 28.15
N GLY A 194 -0.73 -11.43 28.93
CA GLY A 194 -0.33 -10.99 30.26
C GLY A 194 0.56 -9.75 30.30
N ARG A 195 1.04 -9.26 29.15
CA ARG A 195 1.90 -8.06 29.11
C ARG A 195 1.12 -6.80 29.47
N ARG A 196 1.78 -5.89 30.19
CA ARG A 196 1.22 -4.56 30.48
C ARG A 196 1.47 -3.63 29.31
N ALA A 197 0.46 -2.85 28.93
CA ALA A 197 0.53 -1.87 27.86
C ALA A 197 -0.23 -0.59 28.21
N MET A 198 0.07 0.47 27.47
CA MET A 198 -0.66 1.73 27.50
C MET A 198 -1.43 1.87 26.20
N LEU A 199 -2.73 2.16 26.27
CA LEU A 199 -3.50 2.59 25.12
C LEU A 199 -3.19 4.08 24.86
N ILE A 200 -2.48 4.38 23.78
CA ILE A 200 -1.96 5.72 23.48
C ILE A 200 -2.85 6.47 22.48
N ALA A 201 -3.36 5.76 21.47
CA ALA A 201 -4.23 6.38 20.46
C ALA A 201 -5.39 5.47 20.06
N LYS A 202 -6.50 6.10 19.70
CA LYS A 202 -7.68 5.47 19.13
C LYS A 202 -8.21 6.35 18.01
N GLU A 203 -8.22 5.81 16.80
CA GLU A 203 -8.51 6.55 15.58
C GLU A 203 -9.50 5.78 14.72
N GLU A 204 -10.40 6.50 14.06
CA GLU A 204 -11.16 5.94 12.94
C GLU A 204 -10.31 6.07 11.66
N LEU A 205 -10.16 4.97 10.94
CA LEU A 205 -9.44 4.93 9.67
C LEU A 205 -10.38 5.29 8.51
N PRO A 206 -9.87 6.01 7.49
CA PRO A 206 -10.63 6.24 6.27
C PRO A 206 -10.90 4.92 5.54
N CYS A 207 -12.16 4.70 5.17
CA CYS A 207 -12.59 3.54 4.37
C CYS A 207 -13.02 4.01 2.98
N THR A 208 -12.50 3.40 1.92
CA THR A 208 -12.92 3.67 0.53
C THR A 208 -14.38 3.30 0.28
N GLY A 209 -14.88 2.27 0.99
CA GLY A 209 -16.27 1.82 0.92
C GLY A 209 -17.15 2.38 2.05
N LYS A 210 -18.41 2.72 1.71
CA LYS A 210 -19.39 3.25 2.69
C LYS A 210 -19.96 2.19 3.63
N THR A 211 -19.71 0.92 3.37
CA THR A 211 -20.32 -0.21 4.08
C THR A 211 -19.67 -0.50 5.43
N TYR A 212 -18.40 -0.12 5.61
CA TYR A 212 -17.62 -0.46 6.80
C TYR A 212 -17.03 0.79 7.46
N ARG A 213 -16.92 0.75 8.79
CA ARG A 213 -16.05 1.62 9.57
C ARG A 213 -14.88 0.79 10.07
N ALA A 214 -13.70 1.40 10.12
CA ALA A 214 -12.49 0.78 10.61
C ALA A 214 -11.91 1.64 11.73
N TRP A 215 -11.48 1.00 12.80
CA TRP A 215 -10.78 1.66 13.90
C TRP A 215 -9.39 1.07 14.06
N ARG A 216 -8.45 1.90 14.49
CA ARG A 216 -7.11 1.54 14.88
C ARG A 216 -6.88 1.99 16.32
N TRP A 217 -6.42 1.07 17.15
CA TRP A 217 -5.85 1.37 18.45
C TRP A 217 -4.33 1.20 18.36
N ARG A 218 -3.60 2.18 18.88
CA ARG A 218 -2.15 2.09 19.08
C ARG A 218 -1.89 1.85 20.56
N LEU A 219 -1.16 0.79 20.85
CA LEU A 219 -0.77 0.39 22.17
C LEU A 219 0.75 0.38 22.25
N GLU A 220 1.30 0.77 23.39
CA GLU A 220 2.72 0.68 23.68
C GLU A 220 2.91 -0.20 24.91
N THR A 221 3.60 -1.32 24.76
CA THR A 221 3.87 -2.26 25.85
C THR A 221 4.99 -1.73 26.74
N GLN A 222 5.03 -2.19 27.98
CA GLN A 222 6.06 -1.76 28.94
C GLN A 222 7.49 -2.15 28.51
N ASP A 223 7.63 -3.22 27.72
CA ASP A 223 8.88 -3.67 27.13
C ASP A 223 9.25 -2.93 25.82
N GLY A 224 8.44 -1.98 25.36
CA GLY A 224 8.77 -1.08 24.24
C GLY A 224 8.24 -1.49 22.87
N GLN A 225 7.34 -2.48 22.79
CA GLN A 225 6.67 -2.86 21.54
C GLN A 225 5.47 -1.94 21.26
N THR A 226 5.37 -1.46 20.03
CA THR A 226 4.17 -0.77 19.53
C THR A 226 3.25 -1.78 18.83
N ILE A 227 2.02 -1.91 19.31
CA ILE A 227 1.02 -2.82 18.77
C ILE A 227 -0.14 -2.02 18.17
N PHE A 228 -0.48 -2.34 16.92
CA PHE A 228 -1.68 -1.81 16.27
C PHE A 228 -2.77 -2.87 16.22
N ILE A 229 -3.89 -2.58 16.86
CA ILE A 229 -5.11 -3.39 16.75
C ILE A 229 -6.04 -2.70 15.78
N LYS A 230 -6.48 -3.41 14.74
CA LYS A 230 -7.48 -2.92 13.78
C LYS A 230 -8.77 -3.71 13.91
N LYS A 231 -9.91 -3.03 13.90
CA LYS A 231 -11.23 -3.66 13.87
C LYS A 231 -12.09 -2.99 12.83
N THR A 232 -12.75 -3.80 12.01
CA THR A 232 -13.74 -3.33 11.04
C THR A 232 -15.13 -3.75 11.50
N ARG A 233 -16.11 -2.85 11.37
CA ARG A 233 -17.52 -3.14 11.62
C ARG A 233 -18.34 -2.69 10.43
N ARG A 234 -19.32 -3.52 10.04
CA ARG A 234 -20.33 -3.11 9.07
C ARG A 234 -21.17 -1.99 9.68
N ARG A 235 -21.43 -0.92 8.90
CA ARG A 235 -22.35 0.13 9.33
C ARG A 235 -23.74 -0.47 9.52
N SER A 236 -24.39 -0.13 10.63
CA SER A 236 -25.83 -0.37 10.75
C SER A 236 -26.58 0.59 9.84
N ALA A 237 -27.80 0.26 9.41
CA ALA A 237 -28.61 1.16 8.58
C ALA A 237 -28.87 2.54 9.24
N LYS A 238 -28.78 2.62 10.58
CA LYS A 238 -28.86 3.86 11.37
C LYS A 238 -27.54 4.64 11.41
N ASP A 239 -26.41 3.97 11.24
CA ASP A 239 -25.05 4.57 11.25
C ASP A 239 -24.56 4.94 9.85
N ILE A 240 -25.32 4.64 8.80
CA ILE A 240 -25.15 5.28 7.51
C ILE A 240 -25.68 6.69 7.76
N PRO A 241 -24.82 7.73 7.86
CA PRO A 241 -25.34 9.09 7.78
C PRO A 241 -26.16 9.11 6.51
N PRO A 242 -27.41 9.64 6.51
CA PRO A 242 -28.18 9.72 5.29
C PRO A 242 -27.22 10.22 4.24
N LEU A 243 -26.99 9.43 3.18
CA LEU A 243 -26.22 9.97 2.08
C LEU A 243 -26.97 11.27 1.78
N LEU A 244 -26.26 12.40 1.79
CA LEU A 244 -26.66 13.44 0.86
C LEU A 244 -26.45 12.81 -0.53
N GLU A 245 -27.43 12.00 -0.93
CA GLU A 245 -27.57 11.39 -2.26
C GLU A 245 -27.85 12.47 -3.29
N THR A 246 -28.04 13.71 -2.85
CA THR A 246 -27.82 14.88 -3.68
C THR A 246 -26.34 14.89 -4.12
N ARG A 247 -26.13 14.19 -5.23
CA ARG A 247 -25.06 14.48 -6.16
C ARG A 247 -25.47 15.73 -6.91
N ILE A 248 -24.48 16.51 -7.30
CA ILE A 248 -24.71 17.58 -8.25
C ILE A 248 -25.07 16.91 -9.57
N GLU A 249 -26.25 17.21 -10.09
CA GLU A 249 -26.67 16.73 -11.39
C GLU A 249 -25.92 17.51 -12.47
N VAL A 250 -24.89 16.87 -13.02
CA VAL A 250 -24.09 17.43 -14.12
C VAL A 250 -24.78 17.08 -15.43
N VAL A 251 -25.22 18.11 -16.15
CA VAL A 251 -25.90 17.97 -17.43
C VAL A 251 -24.91 17.92 -18.59
N ARG A 252 -23.72 18.52 -18.43
CA ARG A 252 -22.69 18.53 -19.47
C ARG A 252 -21.30 18.67 -18.89
N LEU A 253 -20.37 17.90 -19.43
CA LEU A 253 -18.93 18.05 -19.25
C LEU A 253 -18.34 18.78 -20.45
N GLY A 254 -17.49 19.76 -20.22
CA GLY A 254 -16.77 20.47 -21.27
C GLY A 254 -15.35 20.84 -20.86
N LEU A 255 -14.53 21.13 -21.85
CA LEU A 255 -13.19 21.67 -21.70
C LEU A 255 -13.17 23.08 -22.26
N LYS A 256 -12.51 23.98 -21.55
CA LYS A 256 -12.31 25.36 -21.97
C LYS A 256 -10.83 25.63 -22.12
N ILE A 257 -10.44 26.10 -23.30
CA ILE A 257 -9.06 26.45 -23.62
C ILE A 257 -8.97 27.90 -24.09
N PHE A 258 -7.79 28.47 -23.95
CA PHE A 258 -7.52 29.86 -24.31
C PHE A 258 -6.49 29.94 -25.42
N VAL A 259 -6.74 30.81 -26.38
CA VAL A 259 -5.88 31.03 -27.54
C VAL A 259 -5.68 32.51 -27.77
N ASP A 260 -4.54 32.89 -28.35
CA ASP A 260 -4.25 34.28 -28.69
C ASP A 260 -4.97 34.70 -29.98
N ASP A 261 -5.11 33.76 -30.92
CA ASP A 261 -5.71 33.94 -32.23
C ASP A 261 -6.87 32.97 -32.44
N LEU A 262 -8.10 33.49 -32.32
CA LEU A 262 -9.32 32.72 -32.52
C LEU A 262 -9.50 32.26 -33.96
N ALA A 263 -9.06 33.04 -34.95
CA ALA A 263 -9.26 32.69 -36.35
C ALA A 263 -8.41 31.48 -36.73
N LYS A 264 -7.13 31.49 -36.35
CA LYS A 264 -6.23 30.33 -36.53
C LYS A 264 -6.70 29.11 -35.78
N ALA A 265 -7.14 29.27 -34.53
CA ALA A 265 -7.65 28.15 -33.74
C ALA A 265 -8.92 27.56 -34.36
N LYS A 266 -9.83 28.42 -34.86
CA LYS A 266 -11.05 27.98 -35.54
C LYS A 266 -10.71 27.17 -36.78
N GLU A 267 -9.87 27.70 -37.67
CA GLU A 267 -9.41 26.98 -38.87
C GLU A 267 -8.80 25.63 -38.51
N PHE A 268 -7.96 25.58 -37.47
CA PHE A 268 -7.38 24.34 -37.00
C PHE A 268 -8.44 23.32 -36.55
N TYR A 269 -9.34 23.69 -35.66
CA TYR A 269 -10.32 22.74 -35.12
C TYR A 269 -11.41 22.37 -36.12
N THR A 270 -11.89 23.31 -36.93
CA THR A 270 -13.01 23.06 -37.85
C THR A 270 -12.54 22.57 -39.20
N SER A 271 -11.53 23.20 -39.79
CA SER A 271 -11.11 22.92 -41.18
C SER A 271 -10.07 21.82 -41.25
N LEU A 272 -9.03 21.87 -40.40
CA LEU A 272 -7.97 20.85 -40.40
C LEU A 272 -8.37 19.57 -39.67
N LEU A 273 -9.04 19.70 -38.52
CA LEU A 273 -9.47 18.54 -37.72
C LEU A 273 -10.93 18.10 -37.98
N GLY A 274 -11.69 18.86 -38.75
CA GLY A 274 -13.06 18.49 -39.14
C GLY A 274 -14.08 18.50 -38.00
N LEU A 275 -13.80 19.18 -36.88
CA LEU A 275 -14.74 19.22 -35.75
C LEU A 275 -15.93 20.14 -36.06
N PRO A 276 -17.17 19.70 -35.76
CA PRO A 276 -18.35 20.50 -36.03
C PRO A 276 -18.39 21.72 -35.10
N LEU A 277 -18.70 22.89 -35.68
CA LEU A 277 -18.86 24.15 -34.95
C LEU A 277 -20.28 24.22 -34.37
N ASP A 278 -20.40 24.33 -33.04
CA ASP A 278 -21.71 24.42 -32.37
C ASP A 278 -22.19 25.87 -32.22
N LYS A 279 -21.28 26.76 -31.81
CA LYS A 279 -21.60 28.15 -31.49
C LYS A 279 -20.38 29.03 -31.69
N GLU A 280 -20.61 30.25 -32.14
CA GLU A 280 -19.57 31.25 -32.32
C GLU A 280 -20.03 32.61 -31.79
N THR A 281 -19.08 33.34 -31.22
CA THR A 281 -19.22 34.72 -30.74
C THR A 281 -17.93 35.47 -31.08
N ALA A 282 -17.95 36.81 -30.97
CA ALA A 282 -16.77 37.63 -31.25
C ALA A 282 -15.53 37.30 -30.39
N SER A 283 -15.71 36.63 -29.25
CA SER A 283 -14.62 36.31 -28.31
C SER A 283 -14.46 34.81 -27.99
N ALA A 284 -15.24 33.94 -28.62
CA ALA A 284 -15.18 32.49 -28.37
C ALA A 284 -15.94 31.67 -29.40
N PHE A 285 -15.57 30.41 -29.57
CA PHE A 285 -16.37 29.41 -30.28
C PHE A 285 -16.39 28.06 -29.54
N THR A 286 -17.36 27.20 -29.84
CA THR A 286 -17.47 25.84 -29.28
C THR A 286 -17.50 24.83 -30.42
N VAL A 287 -16.76 23.73 -30.26
CA VAL A 287 -16.74 22.62 -31.22
C VAL A 287 -17.07 21.28 -30.54
N ASN A 288 -17.74 20.42 -31.31
CA ASN A 288 -18.14 19.06 -30.95
C ASN A 288 -18.87 18.96 -29.59
N GLY A 289 -19.53 20.03 -29.18
CA GLY A 289 -20.29 20.10 -27.95
C GLY A 289 -19.48 19.97 -26.66
N ILE A 290 -18.15 19.93 -26.73
CA ILE A 290 -17.28 19.61 -25.58
C ILE A 290 -16.22 20.71 -25.39
N LEU A 291 -15.61 21.17 -26.48
CA LEU A 291 -14.47 22.09 -26.41
C LEU A 291 -14.91 23.53 -26.67
N SER A 292 -14.78 24.41 -25.68
CA SER A 292 -14.94 25.85 -25.81
C SER A 292 -13.58 26.53 -25.93
N VAL A 293 -13.36 27.24 -27.03
CA VAL A 293 -12.13 27.98 -27.31
C VAL A 293 -12.42 29.46 -27.13
N GLN A 294 -11.66 30.14 -26.27
CA GLN A 294 -11.85 31.56 -25.98
C GLN A 294 -10.58 32.37 -26.21
N ARG A 295 -10.74 33.65 -26.55
CA ARG A 295 -9.59 34.54 -26.66
C ARG A 295 -9.01 34.85 -25.27
N SER A 296 -7.69 34.76 -25.14
CA SER A 296 -6.99 35.22 -23.94
C SER A 296 -7.08 36.75 -23.83
N ASN A 297 -7.88 37.26 -22.88
CA ASN A 297 -7.99 38.70 -22.63
C ASN A 297 -7.27 39.06 -21.31
N ASN A 298 -6.10 39.68 -21.45
CA ASN A 298 -5.02 39.99 -20.49
C ASN A 298 -5.34 40.60 -19.08
N ARG A 299 -6.59 40.61 -18.58
CA ARG A 299 -6.90 41.12 -17.21
C ARG A 299 -7.62 40.14 -16.27
N ALA A 300 -8.30 39.11 -16.77
CA ALA A 300 -8.99 38.13 -15.91
C ALA A 300 -8.21 36.80 -15.75
N PHE A 301 -7.09 36.63 -16.46
CA PHE A 301 -6.40 35.35 -16.62
C PHE A 301 -5.22 35.09 -15.68
N ARG A 302 -4.81 36.07 -14.86
CA ARG A 302 -3.74 35.88 -13.88
C ARG A 302 -4.09 34.90 -12.73
N THR A 303 -5.31 34.35 -12.71
CA THR A 303 -5.69 33.27 -11.77
C THR A 303 -5.59 31.86 -12.36
N PHE A 304 -5.16 31.70 -13.61
CA PHE A 304 -4.94 30.40 -14.28
C PHE A 304 -3.48 29.93 -14.28
N GLU A 305 -2.61 30.59 -13.51
CA GLU A 305 -1.23 30.14 -13.40
C GLU A 305 -1.22 28.77 -12.73
N ARG A 306 -0.70 27.75 -13.43
CA ARG A 306 -0.15 26.60 -12.72
C ARG A 306 0.84 27.15 -11.69
N PRO A 307 0.76 26.76 -10.40
CA PRO A 307 1.62 27.30 -9.35
C PRO A 307 3.13 27.21 -9.63
N GLN A 308 3.54 26.42 -10.64
CA GLN A 308 4.94 26.14 -10.93
C GLN A 308 5.49 26.88 -12.17
N ASP A 309 4.66 27.14 -13.20
CA ASP A 309 5.20 27.53 -14.53
C ASP A 309 4.51 28.72 -15.22
N GLY A 310 3.48 29.35 -14.60
CA GLY A 310 2.81 30.53 -15.19
C GLY A 310 2.01 30.28 -16.48
N THR A 311 1.94 29.04 -16.98
CA THR A 311 1.17 28.68 -18.17
C THR A 311 -0.31 28.47 -17.87
N CYS A 312 -1.19 29.03 -18.71
CA CYS A 312 -2.65 28.86 -18.63
C CYS A 312 -3.05 27.47 -19.16
N GLY A 313 -3.50 26.57 -18.27
CA GLY A 313 -3.94 25.22 -18.63
C GLY A 313 -5.41 25.14 -19.09
N PRO A 314 -5.86 24.00 -19.64
CA PRO A 314 -7.27 23.75 -19.94
C PRO A 314 -8.10 23.76 -18.65
N LEU A 315 -9.28 24.36 -18.69
CA LEU A 315 -10.22 24.44 -17.58
C LEU A 315 -11.35 23.42 -17.78
N LEU A 316 -11.61 22.61 -16.75
CA LEU A 316 -12.76 21.71 -16.73
C LEU A 316 -14.03 22.50 -16.41
N CYS A 317 -15.06 22.36 -17.22
CA CYS A 317 -16.34 23.05 -17.04
C CYS A 317 -17.48 22.04 -16.86
N LEU A 318 -18.24 22.18 -15.77
CA LEU A 318 -19.40 21.36 -15.45
C LEU A 318 -20.67 22.21 -15.52
N ARG A 319 -21.57 21.88 -16.43
CA ARG A 319 -22.90 22.48 -16.46
C ARG A 319 -23.82 21.72 -15.51
N VAL A 320 -24.53 22.45 -14.64
CA VAL A 320 -25.45 21.88 -13.65
C VAL A 320 -26.88 22.36 -13.86
N THR A 321 -27.87 21.65 -13.32
CA THR A 321 -29.29 22.04 -13.35
C THR A 321 -29.66 23.08 -12.28
N ASN A 322 -28.91 23.14 -11.19
CA ASN A 322 -29.14 24.09 -10.11
C ASN A 322 -27.79 24.51 -9.48
N LEU A 323 -27.32 25.69 -9.87
CA LEU A 323 -26.01 26.19 -9.44
C LEU A 323 -25.97 26.52 -7.94
N GLN A 324 -27.06 27.07 -7.41
CA GLN A 324 -27.12 27.50 -6.01
C GLN A 324 -27.03 26.29 -5.07
N GLU A 325 -27.70 25.20 -5.45
CA GLU A 325 -27.62 23.94 -4.70
C GLU A 325 -26.23 23.32 -4.81
N ALA A 326 -25.63 23.32 -6.00
CA ALA A 326 -24.27 22.83 -6.21
C ALA A 326 -23.26 23.59 -5.34
N TYR A 327 -23.35 24.92 -5.30
CA TYR A 327 -22.51 25.77 -4.45
C TYR A 327 -22.70 25.43 -2.97
N ARG A 328 -23.94 25.45 -2.47
CA ARG A 328 -24.26 25.14 -1.05
C ARG A 328 -23.74 23.77 -0.64
N MET A 329 -23.90 22.76 -1.49
CA MET A 329 -23.44 21.40 -1.22
C MET A 329 -21.92 21.28 -1.16
N LEU A 330 -21.19 21.93 -2.08
CA LEU A 330 -19.74 21.86 -2.10
C LEU A 330 -19.13 22.63 -0.93
N SER A 331 -19.68 23.79 -0.58
CA SER A 331 -19.28 24.55 0.61
C SER A 331 -19.47 23.72 1.89
N ALA A 332 -20.64 23.09 2.05
CA ALA A 332 -20.94 22.27 3.23
C ALA A 332 -20.04 21.03 3.36
N ARG A 333 -19.49 20.54 2.24
CA ARG A 333 -18.56 19.39 2.20
C ARG A 333 -17.09 19.81 2.33
N GLY A 334 -16.80 21.08 2.57
CA GLY A 334 -15.44 21.58 2.75
C GLY A 334 -14.60 21.58 1.47
N VAL A 335 -15.24 21.57 0.30
CA VAL A 335 -14.52 21.72 -0.98
C VAL A 335 -14.00 23.15 -1.08
N LYS A 336 -12.73 23.31 -1.48
CA LYS A 336 -12.09 24.62 -1.59
C LYS A 336 -12.70 25.42 -2.74
N ILE A 337 -13.52 26.42 -2.41
CA ILE A 337 -13.99 27.43 -3.36
C ILE A 337 -12.85 28.40 -3.63
N VAL A 338 -12.48 28.51 -4.90
CA VAL A 338 -11.39 29.38 -5.38
C VAL A 338 -11.94 30.71 -5.86
N GLU A 339 -13.11 30.69 -6.51
CA GLU A 339 -13.84 31.90 -6.90
C GLU A 339 -15.32 31.75 -6.54
N GLU A 340 -15.84 32.77 -5.86
CA GLU A 340 -17.23 32.85 -5.44
C GLU A 340 -18.21 32.97 -6.62
N LEU A 341 -19.49 32.71 -6.34
CA LEU A 341 -20.57 32.85 -7.32
C LEU A 341 -20.53 34.21 -8.02
N ARG A 342 -20.39 34.17 -9.35
CA ARG A 342 -20.34 35.34 -10.23
C ARG A 342 -21.40 35.25 -11.32
N GLN A 343 -22.15 36.33 -11.46
CA GLN A 343 -23.05 36.53 -12.60
C GLN A 343 -22.25 37.01 -13.82
N GLN A 344 -22.38 36.31 -14.94
CA GLN A 344 -21.92 36.77 -16.25
C GLN A 344 -23.11 37.05 -17.17
N LYS A 345 -22.83 37.61 -18.35
CA LYS A 345 -23.87 38.02 -19.32
C LYS A 345 -24.79 36.86 -19.75
N SER A 346 -24.28 35.63 -19.84
CA SER A 346 -25.03 34.48 -20.39
C SER A 346 -25.04 33.24 -19.50
N TYR A 347 -24.47 33.32 -18.29
CA TYR A 347 -24.45 32.23 -17.32
C TYR A 347 -24.02 32.74 -15.94
N CYS A 348 -24.31 31.95 -14.91
CA CYS A 348 -23.79 32.10 -13.55
C CYS A 348 -22.74 31.02 -13.31
N SER A 349 -21.67 31.30 -12.57
CA SER A 349 -20.64 30.30 -12.29
C SER A 349 -19.90 30.53 -10.97
N PHE A 350 -19.29 29.48 -10.42
CA PHE A 350 -18.26 29.56 -9.37
C PHE A 350 -17.14 28.57 -9.69
N ARG A 351 -16.00 28.66 -8.99
CA ARG A 351 -14.86 27.77 -9.20
C ARG A 351 -14.42 27.08 -7.93
N VAL A 352 -14.03 25.83 -8.07
CA VAL A 352 -13.47 25.01 -7.00
C VAL A 352 -12.12 24.41 -7.42
N ALA A 353 -11.32 24.02 -6.43
CA ALA A 353 -10.14 23.19 -6.64
C ALA A 353 -10.46 21.73 -6.30
N ASP A 354 -10.02 20.81 -7.15
CA ASP A 354 -10.01 19.38 -6.84
C ASP A 354 -8.91 19.03 -5.79
N PRO A 355 -8.84 17.78 -5.29
CA PRO A 355 -7.81 17.39 -4.32
C PRO A 355 -6.36 17.51 -4.81
N SER A 356 -6.15 17.61 -6.13
CA SER A 356 -4.84 17.79 -6.76
C SER A 356 -4.55 19.26 -7.10
N GLY A 357 -5.47 20.18 -6.79
CA GLY A 357 -5.36 21.61 -7.07
C GLY A 357 -5.81 22.02 -8.47
N ASN A 358 -6.41 21.13 -9.28
CA ASN A 358 -6.94 21.49 -10.59
C ASN A 358 -8.21 22.33 -10.43
N LEU A 359 -8.34 23.38 -11.26
CA LEU A 359 -9.52 24.23 -11.27
C LEU A 359 -10.67 23.58 -12.03
N VAL A 360 -11.86 23.63 -11.43
CA VAL A 360 -13.12 23.21 -12.04
C VAL A 360 -14.11 24.36 -11.95
N GLU A 361 -14.63 24.79 -13.10
CA GLU A 361 -15.69 25.79 -13.21
C GLU A 361 -17.05 25.09 -13.26
N ILE A 362 -17.93 25.45 -12.33
CA ILE A 362 -19.29 24.93 -12.27
C ILE A 362 -20.23 26.07 -12.67
N PHE A 363 -21.11 25.82 -13.63
CA PHE A 363 -21.94 26.88 -14.20
C PHE A 363 -23.36 26.42 -14.55
N GLU A 364 -24.25 27.40 -14.62
CA GLU A 364 -25.63 27.25 -15.08
C GLU A 364 -25.92 28.34 -16.12
N SER A 365 -26.46 27.95 -17.27
CA SER A 365 -26.75 28.89 -18.36
C SER A 365 -28.05 29.63 -18.07
N THR A 366 -28.08 30.95 -18.27
CA THR A 366 -29.31 31.74 -18.12
C THR A 366 -30.27 31.64 -19.31
N SER A 367 -29.96 30.83 -20.34
CA SER A 367 -30.84 30.61 -21.49
C SER A 367 -31.60 29.29 -21.38
N SER A 368 -32.93 29.38 -21.32
CA SER A 368 -33.87 28.29 -21.55
C SER A 368 -33.82 27.84 -23.01
N ALA A 369 -32.89 26.95 -23.34
CA ALA A 369 -32.91 26.21 -24.59
C ALA A 369 -32.79 24.72 -24.26
N THR A 370 -33.92 24.03 -24.35
CA THR A 370 -34.05 22.58 -24.28
C THR A 370 -33.04 21.94 -25.22
N PRO A 371 -32.23 20.95 -24.80
CA PRO A 371 -31.43 20.20 -25.75
C PRO A 371 -32.39 19.40 -26.65
N ALA A 372 -32.29 19.59 -27.96
CA ALA A 372 -32.91 18.71 -28.93
C ALA A 372 -32.30 17.29 -28.76
N PRO A 373 -33.11 16.23 -28.77
CA PRO A 373 -32.61 14.87 -28.67
C PRO A 373 -31.89 14.48 -29.97
N CYS A 374 -30.70 13.90 -29.85
CA CYS A 374 -30.06 13.06 -30.86
C CYS A 374 -29.47 11.85 -30.14
#